data_AF-A0A2A5RUG3-F1
#
_entry.id   AF-A0A2A5RUG3-F1
#
_cell.length_a   1.000
_cell.length_b   1.000
_cell.length_c   1.000
_cell.angle_alpha   90.00
_cell.angle_beta   90.00
_cell.angle_gamma   90.00
#
_symmetry.space_group_name_H-M   'P 1'
#
loop_
_entity.id
_entity.type
_entity.pdbx_description
1 polymer ?
#
loop_
_entity_poly.entity_id
_entity_poly.type
_entity_poly.pdbx_seq_one_letter_code
_entity_poly.pdbx_strand_id
1 'polypeptide(L)'
;MTQKDISNKLEMSQPTYQRHEKSECEPNQEMIQKIANIFNFSIDYLFGNTSNKKTTKVEDDLEKSLDTFKSFGGKLMSDHDKDIIRKILRNTFNDEE
;
A
#
# COMPACT_ATOMS: atom_id res chain seq x y z
N MET A 1 2.38 -17.27 -3.16
CA MET A 1 1.08 -17.28 -2.46
C MET A 1 0.10 -18.10 -3.30
N THR A 2 -0.56 -19.09 -2.70
CA THR A 2 -1.49 -19.99 -3.39
C THR A 2 -2.94 -19.56 -3.17
N GLN A 3 -3.88 -20.05 -3.99
CA GLN A 3 -5.33 -19.83 -3.79
C GLN A 3 -5.78 -20.29 -2.39
N LYS A 4 -5.20 -21.38 -1.87
CA LYS A 4 -5.48 -21.89 -0.53
C LYS A 4 -4.99 -20.94 0.57
N ASP A 5 -3.83 -20.31 0.37
CA ASP A 5 -3.31 -19.31 1.32
C ASP A 5 -4.22 -18.07 1.38
N ILE A 6 -4.72 -17.63 0.22
CA ILE A 6 -5.62 -16.47 0.13
C ILE A 6 -6.98 -16.79 0.73
N SER A 7 -7.56 -17.95 0.42
CA SER A 7 -8.84 -18.36 0.98
C SER A 7 -8.78 -18.45 2.51
N ASN A 8 -7.66 -18.95 3.06
CA ASN A 8 -7.43 -18.98 4.51
C ASN A 8 -7.38 -17.56 5.11
N LYS A 9 -6.68 -16.62 4.47
CA LYS A 9 -6.61 -15.21 4.91
C LYS A 9 -7.96 -14.48 4.80
N LEU A 10 -8.80 -14.90 3.86
CA LEU A 10 -10.15 -14.36 3.65
C LEU A 10 -11.21 -15.09 4.48
N GLU A 11 -10.82 -16.08 5.29
CA GLU A 11 -11.71 -16.90 6.12
C GLU A 11 -12.83 -17.57 5.31
N MET A 12 -12.50 -18.03 4.09
CA MET A 12 -13.44 -18.69 3.18
C MET A 12 -12.88 -19.99 2.62
N SER A 13 -13.75 -20.81 2.02
CA SER A 13 -13.33 -22.04 1.36
C SER A 13 -12.56 -21.74 0.07
N GLN A 14 -11.57 -22.58 -0.27
CA GLN A 14 -10.82 -22.46 -1.52
C GLN A 14 -11.74 -22.53 -2.77
N PRO A 15 -12.75 -23.41 -2.85
CA PRO A 15 -13.71 -23.39 -3.95
C PRO A 15 -14.50 -22.07 -4.04
N THR A 16 -14.91 -21.48 -2.92
CA THR A 16 -15.58 -20.17 -2.90
C THR A 16 -14.69 -19.11 -3.52
N TYR A 17 -13.41 -19.07 -3.11
CA TYR A 17 -12.44 -18.13 -3.66
C TYR A 17 -12.25 -18.33 -5.17
N GLN A 18 -12.17 -19.58 -5.66
CA GLN A 18 -12.09 -19.87 -7.09
C GLN A 18 -13.29 -19.37 -7.88
N ARG A 19 -14.50 -19.41 -7.32
CA ARG A 19 -15.70 -18.87 -7.98
C ARG A 19 -15.63 -17.36 -8.17
N HIS A 20 -15.04 -16.64 -7.22
CA HIS A 20 -14.79 -15.21 -7.36
C HIS A 20 -13.75 -14.91 -8.45
N GLU A 21 -12.66 -15.68 -8.53
CA GLU A 21 -11.65 -15.53 -9.58
C GLU A 21 -12.20 -15.81 -10.99
N LYS A 22 -13.17 -16.72 -11.10
CA LYS A 22 -13.87 -17.04 -12.36
C LYS A 22 -15.04 -16.11 -12.69
N SER A 23 -15.28 -15.08 -11.87
CA SER A 23 -16.44 -14.18 -12.02
C SER A 23 -17.80 -14.89 -11.93
N GLU A 24 -17.86 -16.08 -11.31
CA GLU A 24 -19.11 -16.82 -11.05
C GLU A 24 -19.84 -16.32 -9.79
N CYS A 25 -19.17 -15.51 -8.98
CA CYS A 25 -19.70 -14.89 -7.77
C CYS A 25 -19.09 -13.50 -7.60
N GLU A 26 -19.91 -12.47 -7.44
CA GLU A 26 -19.40 -11.13 -7.15
C GLU A 26 -18.87 -11.05 -5.70
N PRO A 27 -17.67 -10.48 -5.49
CA PRO A 27 -17.16 -10.23 -4.15
C PRO A 27 -17.93 -9.07 -3.51
N ASN A 28 -18.21 -9.17 -2.21
CA ASN A 28 -18.80 -8.08 -1.45
C ASN A 28 -17.74 -7.03 -1.05
N GLN A 29 -18.18 -5.90 -0.52
CA GLN A 29 -17.30 -4.81 -0.09
C GLN A 29 -16.24 -5.26 0.94
N GLU A 30 -16.63 -6.12 1.89
CA GLU A 30 -15.71 -6.63 2.92
C GLU A 30 -14.58 -7.46 2.29
N MET A 31 -14.91 -8.34 1.35
CA MET A 31 -13.94 -9.17 0.63
C MET A 31 -13.00 -8.30 -0.20
N ILE A 32 -13.51 -7.29 -0.90
CA ILE A 32 -12.69 -6.34 -1.68
C ILE A 32 -11.70 -5.62 -0.75
N GLN A 33 -12.16 -5.16 0.41
CA GLN A 33 -11.30 -4.50 1.40
C GLN A 33 -10.22 -5.45 1.94
N LYS A 34 -10.57 -6.71 2.26
CA LYS A 34 -9.60 -7.71 2.71
C LYS A 34 -8.56 -8.01 1.62
N ILE A 35 -8.97 -8.14 0.36
CA ILE A 35 -8.05 -8.33 -0.78
C ILE A 35 -7.12 -7.12 -0.90
N ALA A 36 -7.66 -5.90 -0.90
CA ALA A 36 -6.87 -4.67 -0.93
C ALA A 36 -5.80 -4.67 0.18
N ASN A 37 -6.16 -5.05 1.39
CA ASN A 37 -5.23 -5.11 2.52
C ASN A 37 -4.17 -6.23 2.38
N ILE A 38 -4.55 -7.43 1.94
CA ILE A 38 -3.63 -8.58 1.78
C ILE A 38 -2.52 -8.27 0.76
N PHE A 39 -2.88 -7.60 -0.33
CA PHE A 39 -1.96 -7.28 -1.42
C PHE A 39 -1.37 -5.86 -1.31
N ASN A 40 -1.81 -5.10 -0.31
CA ASN A 40 -1.53 -3.67 -0.19
C ASN A 40 -1.86 -2.90 -1.48
N PHE A 41 -3.03 -3.19 -2.05
CA PHE A 41 -3.54 -2.53 -3.24
C PHE A 41 -4.55 -1.44 -2.92
N SER A 42 -4.65 -0.43 -3.78
CA SER A 42 -5.75 0.53 -3.76
C SER A 42 -7.04 -0.14 -4.24
N ILE A 43 -8.17 0.33 -3.71
CA ILE A 43 -9.49 -0.10 -4.21
C ILE A 43 -9.63 0.30 -5.69
N ASP A 44 -9.17 1.49 -6.06
CA ASP A 44 -9.17 1.97 -7.45
C ASP A 44 -8.40 1.04 -8.40
N TYR A 45 -7.30 0.45 -7.96
CA TYR A 45 -6.56 -0.54 -8.75
C TYR A 45 -7.36 -1.82 -8.95
N LEU A 46 -8.07 -2.30 -7.92
CA LEU A 46 -8.92 -3.49 -8.02
C LEU A 46 -10.08 -3.30 -9.00
N PHE A 47 -10.60 -2.07 -9.11
CA PHE A 47 -11.67 -1.72 -10.06
C PHE A 47 -11.15 -1.29 -11.44
N GLY A 48 -9.83 -1.18 -11.63
CA GLY A 48 -9.25 -0.74 -12.91
C GLY A 48 -9.39 0.76 -13.17
N ASN A 49 -9.75 1.56 -12.16
CA ASN A 49 -9.80 3.02 -12.25
C ASN A 49 -8.39 3.65 -12.34
N THR A 50 -7.36 2.90 -11.94
CA THR A 50 -5.97 3.34 -11.99
C THR A 50 -5.03 2.18 -12.30
N SER A 51 -3.88 2.49 -12.91
CA SER A 51 -2.75 1.55 -13.04
C SER A 51 -1.87 1.51 -11.77
N ASN A 52 -2.08 2.44 -10.83
CA ASN A 52 -1.30 2.54 -9.61
C ASN A 52 -1.78 1.52 -8.57
N LYS A 53 -0.99 0.46 -8.39
CA LYS A 53 -1.28 -0.64 -7.46
C LYS A 53 -1.55 -0.17 -6.05
N LYS A 54 -0.80 0.81 -5.54
CA LYS A 54 -0.92 1.29 -4.17
C LYS A 54 -1.64 2.62 -4.16
N THR A 55 -2.38 2.91 -3.08
CA THR A 55 -2.65 4.30 -2.75
C THR A 55 -1.30 4.92 -2.38
N THR A 56 -0.95 6.02 -3.03
CA THR A 56 0.23 6.81 -2.69
C THR A 56 0.02 7.42 -1.31
N LYS A 57 0.18 6.62 -0.26
CA LYS A 57 0.40 7.11 1.11
C LYS A 57 1.87 7.52 1.22
N VAL A 58 2.27 8.51 0.42
CA VAL A 58 3.65 9.00 0.37
C VAL A 58 4.08 9.47 1.76
N GLU A 59 3.17 10.06 2.53
CA GLU A 59 3.41 10.46 3.92
C GLU A 59 3.83 9.32 4.85
N ASP A 60 3.11 8.18 4.86
CA ASP A 60 3.36 7.09 5.82
C ASP A 60 4.72 6.40 5.57
N ASP A 61 5.12 6.25 4.30
CA ASP A 61 6.39 5.62 3.92
C ASP A 61 7.57 6.59 4.09
N LEU A 62 7.36 7.88 3.85
CA LEU A 62 8.37 8.91 4.05
C LEU A 62 8.69 9.09 5.54
N GLU A 63 7.67 9.11 6.40
CA GLU A 63 7.84 9.27 7.85
C GLU A 63 8.58 8.07 8.47
N LYS A 64 8.21 6.84 8.09
CA LYS A 64 8.94 5.63 8.50
C LYS A 64 10.41 5.64 8.05
N SER A 65 10.66 6.15 6.84
CA SER A 65 12.04 6.24 6.32
C SER A 65 12.85 7.27 7.11
N LEU A 66 12.30 8.45 7.36
CA LEU A 66 12.96 9.50 8.15
C LEU A 66 13.21 9.09 9.61
N ASP A 67 12.35 8.26 10.19
CA ASP A 67 12.56 7.74 11.54
C ASP A 67 13.59 6.60 11.63
N THR A 68 13.78 5.87 10.54
CA THR A 68 14.83 4.86 10.42
C THR A 68 16.21 5.53 10.30
N PHE A 69 16.29 6.61 9.50
CA PHE A 69 17.51 7.41 9.35
C PHE A 69 17.61 8.47 10.45
N LYS A 70 18.01 8.10 11.66
CA LYS A 70 18.16 9.07 12.79
C LYS A 70 19.45 9.90 12.74
N SER A 71 20.45 9.46 11.98
CA SER A 71 21.73 10.16 11.87
C SER A 71 22.30 10.08 10.46
N PHE A 72 23.05 11.12 10.09
CA PHE A 72 23.80 11.17 8.85
C PHE A 72 25.25 11.54 9.17
N GLY A 73 26.21 10.74 8.71
CA GLY A 73 27.63 10.94 9.01
C GLY A 73 27.96 10.93 10.51
N GLY A 74 27.17 10.22 11.33
CA GLY A 74 27.35 10.17 12.79
C GLY A 74 26.74 11.34 13.56
N LYS A 75 26.18 12.36 12.88
CA LYS A 75 25.44 13.46 13.52
C LYS A 75 23.96 13.09 13.65
N LEU A 76 23.41 13.19 14.85
CA LEU A 76 21.99 12.99 15.09
C LEU A 76 21.20 14.11 14.41
N MET A 77 20.16 13.73 13.69
CA MET A 77 19.31 14.65 12.96
C MET A 77 18.22 15.20 13.89
N SER A 78 18.04 16.51 13.92
CA SER A 78 16.96 17.15 14.69
C SER A 78 15.62 17.08 13.95
N ASP A 79 14.51 17.32 14.65
CA ASP A 79 13.19 17.37 14.03
C ASP A 79 13.08 18.46 12.94
N HIS A 80 13.80 19.57 13.13
CA HIS A 80 13.90 20.63 12.14
C HIS A 80 14.62 20.16 10.86
N ASP A 81 15.70 19.38 11.00
CA ASP A 81 16.43 18.83 9.85
C ASP A 81 15.57 17.82 9.07
N LYS A 82 14.78 16.99 9.78
CA LYS A 82 13.79 16.09 9.17
C LYS A 82 12.75 16.86 8.35
N ASP A 83 12.30 18.01 8.85
CA ASP A 83 11.29 18.82 8.17
C ASP A 83 11.83 19.45 6.86
N ILE A 84 13.08 19.93 6.87
CA ILE A 84 13.74 20.41 5.66
C ILE A 84 13.83 19.30 4.61
N ILE A 85 14.26 18.10 5.01
CA ILE A 85 14.39 16.96 4.09
C ILE A 85 13.02 16.59 3.52
N ARG A 86 11.97 16.57 4.35
CA ARG A 86 10.59 16.33 3.89
C ARG A 86 10.18 17.34 2.84
N LYS A 87 10.44 18.63 3.07
CA LYS A 87 10.09 19.70 2.14
C LYS A 87 10.85 19.58 0.81
N ILE A 88 12.15 19.28 0.86
CA ILE A 88 12.97 19.07 -0.35
C ILE A 88 12.42 17.90 -1.17
N LEU A 89 12.20 16.74 -0.53
CA LEU A 89 11.71 15.55 -1.23
C LEU A 89 10.33 15.79 -1.86
N ARG A 90 9.40 16.43 -1.14
CA ARG A 90 8.09 16.77 -1.68
C ARG A 90 8.18 17.68 -2.91
N ASN A 91 9.03 18.70 -2.87
CA ASN A 91 9.22 19.57 -4.02
C ASN A 91 9.79 18.80 -5.22
N THR A 92 10.85 18.00 -5.02
CA THR A 92 11.48 17.23 -6.10
C THR A 92 10.51 16.27 -6.80
N PHE A 93 9.60 15.63 -6.07
CA PHE A 93 8.63 14.70 -6.66
C PHE A 93 7.33 15.36 -7.16
N ASN A 94 6.97 16.54 -6.65
CA ASN A 94 5.80 17.30 -7.14
C ASN A 94 6.13 18.19 -8.35
N ASP A 95 7.41 18.48 -8.61
CA ASP A 95 7.84 19.27 -9.76
C ASP A 95 7.97 18.43 -11.06
N GLU A 96 7.68 17.12 -11.03
CA GLU A 96 7.68 16.22 -12.21
C GLU A 96 6.32 16.09 -12.92
N GLU A 97 5.34 16.97 -12.64
CA GLU A 97 4.06 17.08 -13.37
C GLU A 97 4.10 18.17 -14.46
#